data_AF-A0A9P1DPA9-F1
#
_entry.id   AF-A0A9P1DPA9-F1
#
_cell.length_a   1.000
_cell.length_b   1.000
_cell.length_c   1.000
_cell.angle_alpha   90.00
_cell.angle_beta   90.00
_cell.angle_gamma   90.00
#
_symmetry.space_group_name_H-M   'P 1'
#
loop_
_entity.id
_entity.type
_entity.pdbx_description
1 polymer ?
#
loop_
_entity_poly.entity_id
_entity_poly.type
_entity_poly.pdbx_seq_one_letter_code
_entity_poly.pdbx_strand_id
1 'polypeptide(L)'
;MGKHCGGSREVGSRIQLDGAWSFQAQLDALRACNREEDWTFKENSVKEVTDRGRTEATARLQKALGESQLMPRQKRKAIELENDEDRKITEAMKAAEADVRKHVRALLAPLKDLEQVPRSADSDAAALAIFRQLRRLQVTVECLKSTRIAAELNKPRWRGANAAPEVRNAVTSLIKGWRSMYRAETGKSDVLDATRARKVRLQAVDLEEKIFAQYQRLKDYRRVMELVTEELMQCRDVSDRLLEGSLSGYDLVAKNAGRLRIAARAVDVVDVEEPELAQPVI
;
A
#
# COMPACT_ATOMS: atom_id res chain seq x y z
N MET A 1 -39.26 7.77 -50.79
CA MET A 1 -38.94 8.96 -49.98
C MET A 1 -38.75 8.51 -48.53
N GLY A 2 -37.50 8.31 -48.09
CA GLY A 2 -37.18 7.91 -46.71
C GLY A 2 -36.71 9.11 -45.91
N LYS A 3 -37.45 9.48 -44.86
CA LYS A 3 -37.05 10.52 -43.90
C LYS A 3 -35.95 9.97 -43.00
N HIS A 4 -34.74 10.52 -43.11
CA HIS A 4 -33.69 10.31 -42.11
C HIS A 4 -33.88 11.29 -40.95
N CYS A 5 -34.28 10.77 -39.79
CA CYS A 5 -34.33 11.54 -38.54
C CYS A 5 -32.92 11.61 -37.95
N GLY A 6 -32.33 12.81 -37.94
CA GLY A 6 -31.08 13.09 -37.24
C GLY A 6 -31.31 13.17 -35.74
N GLY A 7 -30.77 12.22 -34.98
CA GLY A 7 -30.72 12.26 -33.53
C GLY A 7 -29.58 13.15 -33.04
N SER A 8 -29.92 14.21 -32.30
CA SER A 8 -28.96 15.06 -31.58
C SER A 8 -28.28 14.24 -30.48
N ARG A 9 -26.94 14.29 -30.38
CA ARG A 9 -26.16 13.58 -29.35
C ARG A 9 -25.73 14.58 -28.27
N GLU A 10 -26.28 14.44 -27.08
CA GLU A 10 -25.79 15.16 -25.88
C GLU A 10 -24.58 14.42 -25.30
N VAL A 11 -23.54 15.19 -24.95
CA VAL A 11 -22.29 14.68 -24.38
C VAL A 11 -22.50 14.37 -22.90
N GLY A 12 -23.04 13.18 -22.62
CA GLY A 12 -23.29 12.68 -21.27
C GLY A 12 -24.15 11.41 -21.20
N SER A 13 -24.76 11.00 -22.31
CA SER A 13 -25.69 9.89 -22.36
C SER A 13 -24.96 8.53 -22.48
N ARG A 14 -25.15 7.66 -21.47
CA ARG A 14 -24.96 6.21 -21.62
C ARG A 14 -25.69 5.75 -22.87
N ILE A 15 -24.99 5.07 -23.77
CA ILE A 15 -25.57 4.57 -25.02
C ILE A 15 -26.60 3.50 -24.66
N GLN A 16 -27.87 3.82 -24.87
CA GLN A 16 -28.97 2.86 -24.77
C GLN A 16 -29.08 2.16 -26.13
N LEU A 17 -28.79 0.86 -26.15
CA LEU A 17 -29.05 0.02 -27.31
C LEU A 17 -30.55 -0.26 -27.35
N ASP A 18 -31.23 0.41 -28.27
CA ASP A 18 -32.63 0.14 -28.57
C ASP A 18 -32.75 -1.09 -29.48
N GLY A 19 -33.72 -1.96 -29.18
CA GLY A 19 -34.07 -3.12 -30.01
C GLY A 19 -34.61 -2.75 -31.40
N ALA A 20 -34.94 -1.47 -31.63
CA ALA A 20 -35.30 -0.95 -32.94
C ALA A 20 -34.11 -0.87 -33.93
N TRP A 21 -32.87 -1.00 -33.45
CA TRP A 21 -31.69 -0.93 -34.31
C TRP A 21 -31.39 -2.28 -34.96
N SER A 22 -30.91 -2.26 -36.20
CA SER A 22 -30.37 -3.47 -36.81
C SER A 22 -29.17 -3.97 -36.02
N PHE A 23 -28.95 -5.29 -36.01
CA PHE A 23 -27.82 -5.92 -35.33
C PHE A 23 -26.48 -5.27 -35.74
N GLN A 24 -26.32 -4.95 -37.03
CA GLN A 24 -25.14 -4.27 -37.55
C GLN A 24 -24.96 -2.86 -36.97
N ALA A 25 -26.04 -2.08 -36.85
CA ALA A 25 -25.99 -0.74 -36.26
C ALA A 25 -25.69 -0.77 -34.75
N GLN A 26 -26.18 -1.77 -34.02
CA GLN A 26 -25.83 -1.97 -32.61
C GLN A 26 -24.35 -2.35 -32.45
N LEU A 27 -23.83 -3.23 -33.32
CA LEU A 27 -22.42 -3.61 -33.35
C LEU A 27 -21.51 -2.44 -33.71
N ASP A 28 -21.89 -1.62 -34.69
CA ASP A 28 -21.10 -0.45 -35.09
C ASP A 28 -21.13 0.65 -34.02
N ALA A 29 -22.25 0.79 -33.29
CA ALA A 29 -22.31 1.68 -32.13
C ALA A 29 -21.43 1.19 -30.98
N LEU A 30 -21.49 -0.11 -30.63
CA LEU A 30 -20.60 -0.71 -29.63
C LEU A 30 -19.12 -0.60 -30.04
N ARG A 31 -18.80 -0.83 -31.32
CA ARG A 31 -17.45 -0.62 -31.86
C ARG A 31 -17.04 0.84 -31.86
N ALA A 32 -17.96 1.81 -31.95
CA ALA A 32 -17.64 3.21 -31.81
C ALA A 32 -17.39 3.62 -30.35
N CYS A 33 -18.05 2.97 -29.38
CA CYS A 33 -17.76 3.15 -27.94
C CYS A 33 -16.46 2.48 -27.52
N ASN A 34 -16.18 1.32 -28.11
CA ASN A 34 -14.99 0.51 -27.87
C ASN A 34 -13.94 0.70 -28.97
N ARG A 35 -14.08 1.73 -29.82
CA ARG A 35 -12.93 2.22 -30.57
C ARG A 35 -11.98 2.63 -29.47
N GLU A 36 -10.84 1.94 -29.36
CA GLU A 36 -9.67 2.54 -28.76
C GLU A 36 -9.66 3.96 -29.33
N GLU A 37 -9.83 4.97 -28.46
CA GLU A 37 -9.89 6.37 -28.87
C GLU A 37 -8.84 6.52 -29.96
N ASP A 38 -9.20 7.00 -31.14
CA ASP A 38 -8.25 7.05 -32.25
C ASP A 38 -7.12 8.00 -31.83
N TRP A 39 -6.08 7.42 -31.23
CA TRP A 39 -4.89 8.07 -30.71
C TRP A 39 -3.95 8.42 -31.86
N THR A 40 -4.47 8.62 -33.08
CA THR A 40 -3.84 9.48 -34.08
C THR A 40 -3.88 10.95 -33.63
N PHE A 41 -3.57 11.16 -32.34
CA PHE A 41 -2.78 12.28 -31.85
C PHE A 41 -1.75 12.65 -32.89
N LYS A 42 -1.60 13.95 -33.10
CA LYS A 42 -0.33 14.44 -33.61
C LYS A 42 0.69 14.15 -32.50
N GLU A 43 1.35 13.00 -32.57
CA GLU A 43 2.29 12.37 -31.61
C GLU A 43 3.40 13.29 -31.05
N ASN A 44 3.44 14.55 -31.45
CA ASN A 44 4.53 15.46 -31.19
C ASN A 44 4.38 16.21 -29.86
N SER A 45 3.22 16.20 -29.18
CA SER A 45 2.98 17.07 -28.00
C SER A 45 2.35 16.36 -26.80
N VAL A 46 2.92 16.59 -25.62
CA VAL A 46 2.47 16.10 -24.31
C VAL A 46 1.28 16.92 -23.79
N LYS A 47 1.02 18.10 -24.36
CA LYS A 47 -0.20 18.87 -24.05
C LYS A 47 -1.49 18.11 -24.35
N GLU A 48 -1.41 17.11 -25.22
CA GLU A 48 -2.54 16.25 -25.53
C GLU A 48 -2.65 15.06 -24.56
N VAL A 49 -1.63 14.73 -23.74
CA VAL A 49 -1.71 13.59 -22.80
C VAL A 49 -2.97 13.75 -21.95
N THR A 50 -3.89 12.81 -22.14
CA THR A 50 -5.16 12.81 -21.42
C THR A 50 -4.89 12.79 -19.92
N ASP A 51 -5.79 13.38 -19.13
CA ASP A 51 -5.71 13.31 -17.66
C ASP A 51 -5.53 11.86 -17.17
N ARG A 52 -6.05 10.90 -17.95
CA ARG A 52 -5.83 9.47 -17.77
C ARG A 52 -4.34 9.07 -17.88
N GLY A 53 -3.64 9.47 -18.94
CA GLY A 53 -2.22 9.15 -19.12
C GLY A 53 -1.33 9.75 -18.02
N ARG A 54 -1.62 10.96 -17.55
CA ARG A 54 -0.92 11.57 -16.40
C ARG A 54 -1.21 10.83 -15.09
N THR A 55 -2.45 10.41 -14.89
CA THR A 55 -2.86 9.60 -13.73
C THR A 55 -2.15 8.25 -13.72
N GLU A 56 -2.05 7.57 -14.86
CA GLU A 56 -1.33 6.30 -15.00
C GLU A 56 0.17 6.46 -14.74
N ALA A 57 0.78 7.53 -15.25
CA ALA A 57 2.19 7.85 -14.98
C ALA A 57 2.45 8.12 -13.49
N THR A 58 1.59 8.90 -12.85
CA THR A 58 1.64 9.15 -11.40
C THR A 58 1.51 7.85 -10.61
N ALA A 59 0.57 6.97 -11.00
CA ALA A 59 0.38 5.68 -10.35
C ALA A 59 1.63 4.78 -10.47
N ARG A 60 2.31 4.83 -11.63
CA ARG A 60 3.57 4.10 -11.86
C ARG A 60 4.69 4.59 -10.94
N LEU A 61 4.86 5.91 -10.82
CA LEU A 61 5.84 6.51 -9.89
C LEU A 61 5.50 6.19 -8.42
N GLN A 62 4.21 6.27 -8.06
CA GLN A 62 3.74 5.91 -6.72
C GLN A 62 4.05 4.45 -6.39
N LYS A 63 3.84 3.53 -7.35
CA LYS A 63 4.18 2.12 -7.22
C LYS A 63 5.68 1.91 -7.03
N ALA A 64 6.51 2.52 -7.88
CA ALA A 64 7.97 2.43 -7.79
C ALA A 64 8.50 2.94 -6.43
N LEU A 65 8.04 4.10 -5.98
CA LEU A 65 8.37 4.63 -4.65
C LEU A 65 7.92 3.69 -3.53
N GLY A 66 6.70 3.14 -3.60
CA GLY A 66 6.19 2.18 -2.63
C GLY A 66 6.98 0.88 -2.55
N GLU A 67 7.30 0.28 -3.70
CA GLU A 67 8.06 -0.97 -3.79
C GLU A 67 9.51 -0.80 -3.32
N SER A 68 10.14 0.34 -3.63
CA SER A 68 11.50 0.64 -3.15
C SER A 68 11.61 0.67 -1.62
N GLN A 69 10.52 1.01 -0.91
CA GLN A 69 10.47 1.01 0.55
C GLN A 69 10.38 -0.41 1.14
N LEU A 70 9.81 -1.35 0.38
CA LEU A 70 9.69 -2.76 0.77
C LEU A 70 10.99 -3.53 0.54
N MET A 71 11.82 -3.09 -0.41
CA MET A 71 13.14 -3.68 -0.62
C MET A 71 13.95 -3.59 0.66
N PRO A 72 14.54 -4.68 1.19
CA PRO A 72 15.37 -4.61 2.39
C PRO A 72 16.45 -3.55 2.18
N ARG A 73 16.70 -2.70 3.18
CA ARG A 73 17.88 -1.82 3.12
C ARG A 73 19.04 -2.76 2.86
N GLN A 74 19.71 -2.63 1.71
CA GLN A 74 21.04 -3.19 1.56
C GLN A 74 21.83 -2.48 2.65
N LYS A 75 21.86 -3.10 3.83
CA LYS A 75 22.67 -2.66 4.96
C LYS A 75 24.05 -2.60 4.32
N ARG A 76 24.56 -1.40 4.07
CA ARG A 76 26.01 -1.20 3.94
C ARG A 76 26.55 -2.04 5.07
N LYS A 77 27.38 -3.05 4.77
CA LYS A 77 27.93 -4.03 5.72
C LYS A 77 28.70 -3.28 6.82
N ALA A 78 28.01 -2.55 7.67
CA ALA A 78 28.35 -2.35 9.04
C ALA A 78 28.18 -3.73 9.61
N ILE A 79 29.30 -4.31 9.98
CA ILE A 79 29.41 -5.52 10.76
C ILE A 79 28.55 -5.28 12.00
N GLU A 80 27.30 -5.72 11.96
CA GLU A 80 26.50 -5.94 13.15
C GLU A 80 27.20 -7.10 13.86
N LEU A 81 28.16 -6.75 14.73
CA LEU A 81 28.33 -7.46 15.98
C LEU A 81 26.99 -7.31 16.71
N GLU A 82 26.02 -8.14 16.33
CA GLU A 82 24.80 -8.36 17.08
C GLU A 82 25.29 -8.81 18.46
N ASN A 83 25.25 -7.89 19.43
CA ASN A 83 25.79 -8.14 20.76
C ASN A 83 25.08 -9.38 21.29
N ASP A 84 25.82 -10.41 21.70
CA ASP A 84 25.24 -11.62 22.31
C ASP A 84 24.32 -11.27 23.49
N GLU A 85 24.54 -10.11 24.14
CA GLU A 85 23.67 -9.55 25.16
C GLU A 85 22.26 -9.18 24.65
N ASP A 86 22.13 -8.57 23.47
CA ASP A 86 20.82 -8.24 22.90
C ASP A 86 20.03 -9.51 22.56
N ARG A 87 20.72 -10.56 22.08
CA ARG A 87 20.10 -11.88 21.86
C ARG A 87 19.62 -12.49 23.17
N LYS A 88 20.45 -12.49 24.22
CA LYS A 88 20.05 -12.99 25.55
C LYS A 88 18.85 -12.23 26.11
N ILE A 89 18.81 -10.90 25.98
CA ILE A 89 17.69 -10.07 26.44
C ILE A 89 16.40 -10.45 25.69
N THR A 90 16.46 -10.58 24.36
CA THR A 90 15.27 -10.94 23.57
C THR A 90 14.77 -12.35 23.88
N GLU A 91 15.66 -13.32 24.09
CA GLU A 91 15.32 -14.67 24.51
C GLU A 91 14.67 -14.67 25.91
N ALA A 92 15.23 -13.93 26.87
CA ALA A 92 14.67 -13.79 28.21
C ALA A 92 13.27 -13.16 28.20
N MET A 93 13.06 -12.11 27.38
CA MET A 93 11.74 -11.50 27.21
C MET A 93 10.72 -12.49 26.61
N LYS A 94 11.12 -13.27 25.59
CA LYS A 94 10.26 -14.31 25.01
C LYS A 94 9.91 -15.42 25.99
N ALA A 95 10.85 -15.81 26.86
CA ALA A 95 10.60 -16.79 27.91
C ALA A 95 9.58 -16.26 28.93
N ALA A 96 9.77 -15.02 29.42
CA ALA A 96 8.83 -14.37 30.33
C ALA A 96 7.42 -14.24 29.72
N GLU A 97 7.34 -13.86 28.44
CA GLU A 97 6.10 -13.82 27.65
C GLU A 97 5.41 -15.20 27.58
N ALA A 98 6.18 -16.28 27.38
CA ALA A 98 5.64 -17.64 27.37
C ALA A 98 5.03 -18.04 28.73
N ASP A 99 5.67 -17.65 29.83
CA ASP A 99 5.15 -17.89 31.17
C ASP A 99 3.85 -17.11 31.42
N VAL A 100 3.77 -15.83 31.03
CA VAL A 100 2.53 -15.05 31.11
C VAL A 100 1.41 -15.74 30.34
N ARG A 101 1.68 -16.24 29.11
CA ARG A 101 0.70 -16.99 28.32
C ARG A 101 0.21 -18.26 29.02
N LYS A 102 1.11 -18.98 29.68
CA LYS A 102 0.78 -20.18 30.46
C LYS A 102 -0.15 -19.84 31.63
N HIS A 103 0.16 -18.79 32.38
CA HIS A 103 -0.68 -18.31 33.49
C HIS A 103 -2.06 -17.85 33.00
N VAL A 104 -2.11 -17.09 31.90
CA VAL A 104 -3.38 -16.65 31.30
C VAL A 104 -4.25 -17.84 30.89
N ARG A 105 -3.67 -18.88 30.26
CA ARG A 105 -4.42 -20.10 29.91
C ARG A 105 -4.91 -20.87 31.14
N ALA A 106 -4.09 -20.94 32.19
CA ALA A 106 -4.48 -21.58 33.44
C ALA A 106 -5.67 -20.86 34.11
N LEU A 107 -5.75 -19.53 34.00
CA LEU A 107 -6.89 -18.75 34.48
C LEU A 107 -8.13 -18.84 33.59
N LEU A 108 -7.95 -19.08 32.29
CA LEU A 108 -9.07 -19.27 31.36
C LEU A 108 -9.76 -20.62 31.51
N ALA A 109 -9.07 -21.67 31.94
CA ALA A 109 -9.66 -22.99 32.15
C ALA A 109 -10.84 -22.97 33.16
N PRO A 110 -10.67 -22.54 34.42
CA PRO A 110 -11.79 -22.47 35.37
C PRO A 110 -12.87 -21.47 34.94
N LEU A 111 -12.51 -20.42 34.19
CA LEU A 111 -13.50 -19.49 33.64
C LEU A 111 -14.42 -20.17 32.62
N LYS A 112 -13.91 -21.11 31.82
CA LYS A 112 -14.72 -21.91 30.88
C LYS A 112 -15.60 -22.91 31.62
N ASP A 113 -15.13 -23.48 32.72
CA ASP A 113 -15.95 -24.36 33.55
C ASP A 113 -17.10 -23.58 34.20
N LEU A 114 -16.83 -22.38 34.72
CA LEU A 114 -17.84 -21.45 35.26
C LEU A 114 -18.87 -20.98 34.21
N GLU A 115 -18.54 -21.04 32.92
CA GLU A 115 -19.49 -20.71 31.84
C GLU A 115 -20.62 -21.74 31.75
N GLN A 116 -20.33 -23.01 32.06
CA GLN A 116 -21.30 -24.11 32.01
C GLN A 116 -22.20 -24.17 33.25
N VAL A 117 -21.76 -23.56 34.36
CA VAL A 117 -22.51 -23.56 35.62
C VAL A 117 -23.64 -22.50 35.56
N PRO A 118 -24.86 -22.83 36.04
CA PRO A 118 -25.93 -21.86 36.22
C PRO A 118 -25.45 -20.63 36.98
N ARG A 119 -25.98 -19.45 36.67
CA ARG A 119 -25.58 -18.22 37.37
C ARG A 119 -25.91 -18.33 38.86
N SER A 120 -24.90 -18.12 39.67
CA SER A 120 -25.00 -17.96 41.12
C SER A 120 -24.04 -16.86 41.60
N ALA A 121 -24.31 -16.29 42.77
CA ALA A 121 -23.44 -15.30 43.38
C ALA A 121 -22.00 -15.85 43.59
N ASP A 122 -21.88 -17.13 43.94
CA ASP A 122 -20.57 -17.79 44.11
C ASP A 122 -19.81 -17.90 42.78
N SER A 123 -20.51 -18.23 41.68
CA SER A 123 -19.90 -18.28 40.34
C SER A 123 -19.40 -16.91 39.88
N ASP A 124 -20.15 -15.85 40.19
CA ASP A 124 -19.79 -14.47 39.86
C ASP A 124 -18.61 -13.99 40.72
N ALA A 125 -18.58 -14.35 42.01
CA ALA A 125 -17.46 -14.07 42.91
C ALA A 125 -16.17 -14.76 42.46
N ALA A 126 -16.25 -16.02 42.03
CA ALA A 126 -15.12 -16.78 41.47
C ALA A 126 -14.60 -16.13 40.17
N ALA A 127 -15.50 -15.74 39.25
CA ALA A 127 -15.13 -15.03 38.03
C ALA A 127 -14.43 -13.68 38.34
N LEU A 128 -14.94 -12.91 39.31
CA LEU A 128 -14.31 -11.67 39.74
C LEU A 128 -12.90 -11.89 40.31
N ALA A 129 -12.67 -12.96 41.06
CA ALA A 129 -11.34 -13.32 41.55
C ALA A 129 -10.37 -13.55 40.37
N ILE A 130 -10.81 -14.29 39.35
CA ILE A 130 -10.03 -14.53 38.13
C ILE A 130 -9.74 -13.22 37.40
N PHE A 131 -10.72 -12.32 37.22
CA PHE A 131 -10.50 -11.04 36.55
C PHE A 131 -9.54 -10.12 37.30
N ARG A 132 -9.56 -10.13 38.64
CA ARG A 132 -8.59 -9.41 39.46
C ARG A 132 -7.18 -9.97 39.27
N GLN A 133 -7.02 -11.29 39.17
CA GLN A 133 -5.74 -11.91 38.87
C GLN A 133 -5.25 -11.55 37.46
N LEU A 134 -6.12 -11.64 36.44
CA LEU A 134 -5.80 -11.23 35.08
C LEU A 134 -5.38 -9.76 34.98
N ARG A 135 -5.97 -8.88 35.80
CA ARG A 135 -5.58 -7.46 35.86
C ARG A 135 -4.17 -7.23 36.39
N ARG A 136 -3.66 -8.13 37.25
CA ARG A 136 -2.32 -8.04 37.83
C ARG A 136 -1.23 -8.57 36.88
N LEU A 137 -1.61 -9.40 35.90
CA LEU A 137 -0.68 -9.90 34.90
C LEU A 137 -0.36 -8.79 33.87
N GLN A 138 0.91 -8.66 33.53
CA GLN A 138 1.37 -7.80 32.44
C GLN A 138 1.10 -8.48 31.09
N VAL A 139 -0.17 -8.50 30.69
CA VAL A 139 -0.59 -9.09 29.41
C VAL A 139 -0.13 -8.20 28.26
N THR A 140 0.68 -8.72 27.34
CA THR A 140 1.13 -8.02 26.12
C THR A 140 0.19 -8.30 24.93
N VAL A 141 0.39 -7.61 23.79
CA VAL A 141 -0.41 -7.83 22.58
C VAL A 141 -0.21 -9.22 21.98
N GLU A 142 1.00 -9.78 22.03
CA GLU A 142 1.25 -11.15 21.56
C GLU A 142 0.51 -12.18 22.44
N CYS A 143 0.52 -11.99 23.75
CA CYS A 143 -0.28 -12.79 24.67
C CYS A 143 -1.79 -12.69 24.35
N LEU A 144 -2.33 -11.49 24.08
CA LEU A 144 -3.73 -11.34 23.68
C LEU A 144 -4.08 -12.11 22.40
N LYS A 145 -3.24 -11.99 21.36
CA LYS A 145 -3.43 -12.66 20.07
C LYS A 145 -3.41 -14.17 20.20
N SER A 146 -2.42 -14.69 20.93
CA SER A 146 -2.16 -16.14 21.06
C SER A 146 -3.13 -16.86 22.01
N THR A 147 -3.58 -16.20 23.08
CA THR A 147 -4.50 -16.80 24.06
C THR A 147 -5.98 -16.56 23.72
N ARG A 148 -6.28 -15.56 22.88
CA ARG A 148 -7.65 -15.11 22.56
C ARG A 148 -8.47 -14.75 23.81
N ILE A 149 -7.82 -14.39 24.92
CA ILE A 149 -8.49 -14.04 26.18
C ILE A 149 -9.53 -12.92 26.03
N ALA A 150 -9.27 -11.94 25.16
CA ALA A 150 -10.22 -10.86 24.91
C ALA A 150 -11.53 -11.35 24.29
N ALA A 151 -11.49 -12.40 23.46
CA ALA A 151 -12.69 -12.99 22.87
C ALA A 151 -13.51 -13.75 23.93
N GLU A 152 -12.82 -14.51 24.79
CA GLU A 152 -13.45 -15.24 25.91
C GLU A 152 -14.17 -14.28 26.87
N LEU A 153 -13.51 -13.18 27.27
CA LEU A 153 -14.13 -12.17 28.15
C LEU A 153 -15.27 -11.39 27.48
N ASN A 154 -15.29 -11.29 26.14
CA ASN A 154 -16.34 -10.55 25.43
C ASN A 154 -17.62 -11.37 25.21
N LYS A 155 -17.66 -12.63 25.66
CA LYS A 155 -18.86 -13.48 25.58
C LYS A 155 -20.04 -12.87 26.37
N PRO A 156 -21.30 -13.13 25.94
CA PRO A 156 -22.49 -12.61 26.61
C PRO A 156 -22.59 -13.02 28.10
N ARG A 157 -21.98 -14.13 28.49
CA ARG A 157 -21.91 -14.58 29.89
C ARG A 157 -21.27 -13.54 30.81
N TRP A 158 -20.24 -12.85 30.35
CA TRP A 158 -19.47 -11.92 31.20
C TRP A 158 -19.78 -10.46 30.92
N ARG A 159 -20.17 -10.13 29.69
CA ARG A 159 -20.41 -8.75 29.25
C ARG A 159 -21.87 -8.42 28.91
N GLY A 160 -22.74 -9.43 28.84
CA GLY A 160 -24.15 -9.26 28.49
C GLY A 160 -24.96 -8.52 29.55
N ALA A 161 -26.20 -8.14 29.21
CA ALA A 161 -27.12 -7.43 30.10
C ALA A 161 -27.43 -8.22 31.39
N ASN A 162 -27.43 -9.55 31.28
CA ASN A 162 -27.77 -10.45 32.38
C ASN A 162 -26.58 -10.75 33.31
N ALA A 163 -25.37 -10.25 33.01
CA ALA A 163 -24.20 -10.43 33.88
C ALA A 163 -24.29 -9.49 35.09
N ALA A 164 -23.81 -9.94 36.26
CA ALA A 164 -23.70 -9.08 37.42
C ALA A 164 -22.94 -7.79 37.06
N PRO A 165 -23.40 -6.62 37.54
CA PRO A 165 -22.83 -5.33 37.11
C PRO A 165 -21.34 -5.22 37.42
N GLU A 166 -20.89 -5.81 38.53
CA GLU A 166 -19.48 -5.85 38.94
C GLU A 166 -18.61 -6.66 37.96
N VAL A 167 -19.07 -7.87 37.60
CA VAL A 167 -18.43 -8.76 36.61
C VAL A 167 -18.28 -8.03 35.28
N ARG A 168 -19.38 -7.43 34.79
CA ARG A 168 -19.41 -6.67 33.53
C ARG A 168 -18.47 -5.47 33.55
N ASN A 169 -18.42 -4.73 34.66
CA ASN A 169 -17.54 -3.57 34.81
C ASN A 169 -16.07 -3.97 34.83
N ALA A 170 -15.71 -5.03 35.57
CA ALA A 170 -14.36 -5.56 35.61
C ALA A 170 -13.87 -5.99 34.22
N VAL A 171 -14.69 -6.75 33.49
CA VAL A 171 -14.41 -7.19 32.11
C VAL A 171 -14.29 -6.00 31.17
N THR A 172 -15.20 -5.03 31.25
CA THR A 172 -15.18 -3.85 30.39
C THR A 172 -13.91 -3.03 30.64
N SER A 173 -13.49 -2.89 31.89
CA SER A 173 -12.25 -2.21 32.26
C SER A 173 -11.01 -2.92 31.69
N LEU A 174 -10.93 -4.25 31.80
CA LEU A 174 -9.84 -5.04 31.23
C LEU A 174 -9.75 -4.88 29.71
N ILE A 175 -10.87 -5.09 29.02
CA ILE A 175 -10.94 -4.98 27.56
C ILE A 175 -10.59 -3.57 27.10
N LYS A 176 -11.03 -2.51 27.81
CA LYS A 176 -10.65 -1.13 27.49
C LYS A 176 -9.13 -0.93 27.61
N GLY A 177 -8.51 -1.41 28.69
CA GLY A 177 -7.06 -1.35 28.88
C GLY A 177 -6.30 -2.06 27.76
N TRP A 178 -6.69 -3.29 27.44
CA TRP A 178 -6.08 -4.07 26.36
C TRP A 178 -6.29 -3.46 24.98
N ARG A 179 -7.45 -2.88 24.68
CA ARG A 179 -7.68 -2.14 23.43
C ARG A 179 -6.78 -0.92 23.31
N SER A 180 -6.59 -0.20 24.40
CA SER A 180 -5.68 0.96 24.43
C SER A 180 -4.25 0.54 24.15
N MET A 181 -3.77 -0.51 24.82
CA MET A 181 -2.46 -1.10 24.59
C MET A 181 -2.29 -1.61 23.15
N TYR A 182 -3.26 -2.36 22.64
CA TYR A 182 -3.26 -2.86 21.26
C TYR A 182 -3.12 -1.70 20.27
N ARG A 183 -3.95 -0.65 20.40
CA ARG A 183 -3.86 0.55 19.55
C ARG A 183 -2.53 1.28 19.70
N ALA A 184 -1.95 1.33 20.89
CA ALA A 184 -0.66 1.97 21.11
C ALA A 184 0.49 1.23 20.43
N GLU A 185 0.44 -0.10 20.36
CA GLU A 185 1.45 -0.92 19.68
C GLU A 185 1.21 -1.05 18.17
N THR A 186 0.00 -1.41 17.72
CA THR A 186 -0.29 -1.59 16.29
C THR A 186 -0.65 -0.29 15.58
N GLY A 187 -1.33 0.64 16.25
CA GLY A 187 -1.77 1.91 15.63
C GLY A 187 -0.63 2.85 15.27
N LYS A 188 0.55 2.69 15.88
CA LYS A 188 1.77 3.39 15.43
C LYS A 188 2.22 2.93 14.04
N SER A 189 2.04 1.65 13.69
CA SER A 189 2.32 1.16 12.33
C SER A 189 1.36 1.79 11.34
N ASP A 190 0.04 1.67 11.58
CA ASP A 190 -0.98 2.13 10.63
C ASP A 190 -0.93 3.65 10.36
N VAL A 191 -0.66 4.46 11.39
CA VAL A 191 -0.55 5.93 11.24
C VAL A 191 0.73 6.32 10.49
N LEU A 192 1.86 5.66 10.78
CA LEU A 192 3.10 5.87 10.05
C LEU A 192 2.95 5.42 8.59
N ASP A 193 2.26 4.31 8.35
CA ASP A 193 2.00 3.77 7.03
C ASP A 193 1.06 4.68 6.21
N ALA A 194 0.00 5.22 6.82
CA ALA A 194 -0.89 6.18 6.17
C ALA A 194 -0.18 7.51 5.85
N THR A 195 0.63 8.03 6.78
CA THR A 195 1.42 9.25 6.56
C THR A 195 2.44 9.04 5.45
N ARG A 196 3.11 7.87 5.45
CA ARG A 196 4.05 7.46 4.41
C ARG A 196 3.36 7.32 3.05
N ALA A 197 2.24 6.62 2.97
CA ALA A 197 1.47 6.45 1.74
C ALA A 197 1.05 7.81 1.15
N ARG A 198 0.61 8.75 2.01
CA ARG A 198 0.33 10.13 1.59
C ARG A 198 1.57 10.83 1.03
N LYS A 199 2.72 10.70 1.70
CA LYS A 199 3.99 11.30 1.27
C LYS A 199 4.43 10.76 -0.09
N VAL A 200 4.38 9.44 -0.27
CA VAL A 200 4.68 8.76 -1.54
C VAL A 200 3.79 9.28 -2.67
N ARG A 201 2.47 9.39 -2.44
CA ARG A 201 1.54 9.91 -3.44
C ARG A 201 1.86 11.35 -3.83
N LEU A 202 2.13 12.23 -2.86
CA LEU A 202 2.47 13.63 -3.13
C LEU A 202 3.77 13.75 -3.92
N GLN A 203 4.79 12.97 -3.57
CA GLN A 203 6.07 12.95 -4.29
C GLN A 203 5.92 12.40 -5.71
N ALA A 204 5.06 11.39 -5.92
CA ALA A 204 4.79 10.86 -7.26
C ALA A 204 4.14 11.91 -8.19
N VAL A 205 3.17 12.66 -7.67
CA VAL A 205 2.52 13.77 -8.42
C VAL A 205 3.55 14.86 -8.74
N ASP A 206 4.31 15.30 -7.74
CA ASP A 206 5.33 16.35 -7.91
C ASP A 206 6.44 15.95 -8.91
N LEU A 207 6.87 14.69 -8.90
CA LEU A 207 7.80 14.18 -9.93
C LEU A 207 7.17 14.18 -11.33
N GLU A 208 5.93 13.72 -11.47
CA GLU A 208 5.22 13.71 -12.76
C GLU A 208 5.11 15.14 -13.31
N GLU A 209 4.69 16.10 -12.49
CA GLU A 209 4.57 17.50 -12.87
C GLU A 209 5.91 18.09 -13.32
N LYS A 210 7.01 17.74 -12.64
CA LYS A 210 8.37 18.18 -13.03
C LYS A 210 8.81 17.59 -14.35
N ILE A 211 8.54 16.31 -14.60
CA ILE A 211 8.85 15.65 -15.88
C ILE A 211 8.02 16.29 -17.00
N PHE A 212 6.72 16.46 -16.78
CA PHE A 212 5.82 17.10 -17.75
C PHE A 212 6.25 18.54 -18.09
N ALA A 213 6.63 19.33 -17.08
CA ALA A 213 7.05 20.72 -17.29
C ALA A 213 8.32 20.83 -18.15
N GLN A 214 9.26 19.90 -18.01
CA GLN A 214 10.52 19.91 -18.76
C GLN A 214 10.44 19.21 -20.12
N TYR A 215 9.61 18.19 -20.26
CA TYR A 215 9.52 17.35 -21.45
C TYR A 215 8.10 17.40 -22.02
N GLN A 216 7.84 18.38 -22.88
CA GLN A 216 6.54 18.54 -23.53
C GLN A 216 6.39 17.71 -24.82
N ARG A 217 7.36 16.88 -25.19
CA ARG A 217 7.25 15.92 -26.32
C ARG A 217 6.99 14.51 -25.78
N LEU A 218 6.02 13.80 -26.35
CA LEU A 218 5.49 12.57 -25.76
C LEU A 218 6.54 11.48 -25.63
N LYS A 219 7.37 11.33 -26.67
CA LYS A 219 8.50 10.42 -26.69
C LYS A 219 9.49 10.70 -25.56
N ASP A 220 9.87 11.96 -25.37
CA ASP A 220 10.84 12.36 -24.35
C ASP A 220 10.24 12.21 -22.94
N TYR A 221 8.99 12.63 -22.75
CA TYR A 221 8.25 12.48 -21.50
C TYR A 221 8.19 11.02 -21.04
N ARG A 222 7.73 10.11 -21.92
CA ARG A 222 7.64 8.68 -21.61
C ARG A 222 9.01 8.10 -21.27
N ARG A 223 10.04 8.48 -22.03
CA ARG A 223 11.38 7.94 -21.82
C ARG A 223 12.02 8.40 -20.52
N VAL A 224 11.88 9.68 -20.17
CA VAL A 224 12.36 10.19 -18.87
C VAL A 224 11.57 9.58 -17.72
N MET A 225 10.25 9.44 -17.87
CA MET A 225 9.38 8.76 -16.90
C MET A 225 9.84 7.32 -16.61
N GLU A 226 10.16 6.55 -17.66
CA GLU A 226 10.71 5.20 -17.55
C GLU A 226 12.03 5.17 -16.76
N LEU A 227 12.99 6.04 -17.13
CA LEU A 227 14.30 6.10 -16.48
C LEU A 227 14.20 6.49 -15.00
N VAL A 228 13.34 7.47 -14.67
CA VAL A 228 13.09 7.86 -13.28
C VAL A 228 12.44 6.70 -12.50
N THR A 229 11.44 6.04 -13.10
CA THR A 229 10.79 4.87 -12.47
C THR A 229 11.80 3.76 -12.20
N GLU A 230 12.66 3.42 -13.18
CA GLU A 230 13.71 2.43 -13.03
C GLU A 230 14.72 2.79 -11.93
N GLU A 231 15.18 4.05 -11.89
CA GLU A 231 16.13 4.47 -10.86
C GLU A 231 15.52 4.41 -9.44
N LEU A 232 14.23 4.78 -9.29
CA LEU A 232 13.51 4.65 -8.02
C LEU A 232 13.35 3.18 -7.59
N MET A 233 13.14 2.27 -8.53
CA MET A 233 13.02 0.83 -8.25
C MET A 233 14.38 0.18 -7.94
N GLN A 234 15.45 0.60 -8.61
CA GLN A 234 16.78 0.01 -8.49
C GLN A 234 17.58 0.57 -7.31
N CYS A 235 17.36 1.84 -6.95
CA CYS A 235 18.16 2.52 -5.94
C CYS A 235 17.27 3.03 -4.79
N ARG A 236 17.13 2.21 -3.74
CA ARG A 236 16.38 2.58 -2.53
C ARG A 236 16.85 3.90 -1.92
N ASP A 237 18.16 4.18 -1.94
CA ASP A 237 18.71 5.43 -1.39
C ASP A 237 18.16 6.67 -2.08
N VAL A 238 17.93 6.61 -3.41
CA VAL A 238 17.32 7.72 -4.16
C VAL A 238 15.89 7.96 -3.68
N SER A 239 15.10 6.90 -3.54
CA SER A 239 13.72 6.98 -3.04
C SER A 239 13.64 7.47 -1.59
N ASP A 240 14.51 6.98 -0.71
CA ASP A 240 14.62 7.42 0.68
C ASP A 240 14.96 8.92 0.73
N ARG A 241 16.00 9.36 0.00
CA ARG A 241 16.42 10.77 -0.04
C ARG A 241 15.36 11.70 -0.63
N LEU A 242 14.66 11.25 -1.67
CA LEU A 242 13.57 12.01 -2.27
C LEU A 242 12.42 12.16 -1.27
N LEU A 243 12.02 11.06 -0.63
CA LEU A 243 10.97 11.09 0.39
C LEU A 243 11.39 11.92 1.59
N GLU A 244 12.65 11.89 2.02
CA GLU A 244 13.18 12.73 3.12
C GLU A 244 13.31 14.21 2.73
N GLY A 245 13.27 14.53 1.44
CA GLY A 245 13.46 15.88 0.91
C GLY A 245 14.93 16.31 0.81
N SER A 246 15.87 15.38 0.98
CA SER A 246 17.32 15.62 0.82
C SER A 246 17.79 15.49 -0.64
N LEU A 247 16.93 14.97 -1.51
CA LEU A 247 17.08 15.02 -2.96
C LEU A 247 15.90 15.78 -3.55
N SER A 248 16.17 16.81 -4.36
CA SER A 248 15.12 17.51 -5.09
C SER A 248 14.63 16.66 -6.26
N GLY A 249 13.31 16.62 -6.48
CA GLY A 249 12.74 16.00 -7.68
C GLY A 249 13.30 16.59 -8.98
N TYR A 250 13.66 17.88 -9.00
CA TYR A 250 14.26 18.51 -10.17
C TYR A 250 15.64 17.92 -10.51
N ASP A 251 16.47 17.67 -9.50
CA ASP A 251 17.81 17.12 -9.69
C ASP A 251 17.73 15.68 -10.21
N LEU A 252 16.78 14.89 -9.69
CA LEU A 252 16.53 13.53 -10.14
C LEU A 252 16.10 13.49 -11.61
N VAL A 253 15.15 14.35 -12.00
CA VAL A 253 14.67 14.44 -13.38
C VAL A 253 15.78 14.92 -14.32
N ALA A 254 16.50 15.98 -13.95
CA ALA A 254 17.60 16.52 -14.74
C ALA A 254 18.72 15.50 -14.97
N LYS A 255 19.08 14.72 -13.93
CA LYS A 255 20.05 13.64 -14.02
C LYS A 255 19.64 12.58 -15.05
N ASN A 256 18.40 12.09 -14.98
CA ASN A 256 17.91 11.06 -15.90
C ASN A 256 17.76 11.56 -17.33
N ALA A 257 17.35 12.81 -17.50
CA ALA A 257 17.33 13.41 -18.83
C ALA A 257 18.73 13.62 -19.42
N GLY A 258 19.73 13.94 -18.58
CA GLY A 258 21.13 13.97 -18.99
C GLY A 258 21.58 12.62 -19.56
N ARG A 259 21.21 11.51 -18.90
CA ARG A 259 21.48 10.15 -19.40
C ARG A 259 20.82 9.90 -20.76
N LEU A 260 19.58 10.35 -20.95
CA LEU A 260 18.87 10.21 -22.22
C LEU A 260 19.60 10.93 -23.37
N ARG A 261 20.10 12.14 -23.14
CA ARG A 261 20.86 12.91 -24.14
C ARG A 261 22.18 12.24 -24.51
N ILE A 262 22.88 11.66 -23.52
CA ILE A 262 24.12 10.91 -23.76
C ILE A 262 23.83 9.66 -24.59
N ALA A 263 22.77 8.91 -24.25
CA ALA A 263 22.38 7.71 -24.98
C ALA A 263 21.97 8.03 -26.44
N ALA A 264 21.22 9.11 -26.67
CA ALA A 264 20.85 9.53 -28.03
C ALA A 264 22.08 9.83 -28.90
N ARG A 265 23.05 10.57 -28.36
CA ARG A 265 24.30 10.87 -29.06
C ARG A 265 25.15 9.64 -29.36
N ALA A 266 25.09 8.61 -28.51
CA ALA A 266 25.84 7.38 -28.73
C ALA A 266 25.28 6.56 -29.90
N VAL A 267 23.96 6.61 -30.13
CA VAL A 267 23.32 5.91 -31.25
C VAL A 267 23.67 6.58 -32.59
N ASP A 268 23.64 7.92 -32.64
CA ASP A 268 23.96 8.67 -33.87
C ASP A 268 25.41 8.46 -34.37
N VAL A 269 26.32 8.00 -33.50
CA VAL A 269 27.73 7.73 -33.86
C VAL A 269 27.92 6.33 -34.47
N VAL A 270 27.01 5.38 -34.21
CA VAL A 270 27.18 3.98 -34.66
C VAL A 270 26.65 3.77 -36.09
N ASP A 271 25.73 4.61 -36.57
CA ASP A 271 25.13 4.49 -37.91
C ASP A 271 25.96 5.14 -39.05
N VAL A 272 27.22 5.53 -38.80
CA VAL A 272 28.06 6.24 -39.80
C VAL A 272 29.15 5.37 -40.45
N GLU A 273 29.35 4.13 -40.01
CA GLU A 273 30.30 3.20 -40.66
C GLU A 273 29.55 2.01 -41.27
N GLU A 274 28.81 2.25 -42.36
CA GLU A 274 28.49 1.18 -43.30
C GLU A 274 29.76 0.98 -44.15
N PRO A 275 30.53 -0.13 -43.98
CA PRO A 275 31.74 -0.33 -44.75
C PRO A 275 31.35 -0.46 -46.21
N GLU A 276 31.77 0.52 -47.01
CA GLU A 276 31.64 0.54 -48.46
C GLU A 276 32.23 -0.78 -48.98
N LEU A 277 31.35 -1.73 -49.33
CA LEU A 277 31.72 -3.02 -49.90
C LEU A 277 32.44 -2.73 -51.21
N ALA A 278 33.77 -2.77 -51.15
CA ALA A 278 34.66 -2.60 -52.29
C ALA A 278 34.18 -3.51 -53.43
N GLN A 279 33.75 -2.89 -54.53
CA GLN A 279 33.34 -3.61 -55.71
C GLN A 279 34.55 -4.36 -56.30
N PRO A 280 34.40 -5.65 -56.66
CA PRO A 280 35.48 -6.40 -57.27
C PRO A 280 35.77 -5.81 -58.65
N VAL A 281 37.02 -5.35 -58.82
CA VAL A 281 37.56 -4.98 -60.13
C VAL A 281 37.74 -6.26 -60.94
N ILE A 282 37.06 -6.34 -62.08
CA ILE A 282 37.13 -7.44 -63.07
C ILE A 282 38.36 -7.25 -63.94
#